data_AF-A0A841CWH1-F1
#
_entry.id   AF-A0A841CWH1-F1
#
_cell.length_a   1.000
_cell.length_b   1.000
_cell.length_c   1.000
_cell.angle_alpha   90.00
_cell.angle_beta   90.00
_cell.angle_gamma   90.00
#
_symmetry.space_group_name_H-M   'P 1'
#
loop_
_entity.id
_entity.type
_entity.pdbx_description
1 polymer ?
#
loop_
_entity_poly.entity_id
_entity_poly.type
_entity_poly.pdbx_seq_one_letter_code
_entity_poly.pdbx_strand_id
1 'polypeptide(L)'
;MTLTRLARALPIALAALLLGGGIAHADTYTAQFRGDGSSDFGFALMYARWDAAEKAEADGFTDPDSQCEEIFKFDPGPYSAMVIWECTR
;
A
#
# COMPACT_ATOMS: atom_id res chain seq x y z
N MET A 1 -11.75 44.96 59.67
CA MET A 1 -12.59 44.05 58.86
C MET A 1 -11.68 43.23 57.94
N THR A 2 -11.72 41.93 58.15
CA THR A 2 -11.15 40.81 57.36
C THR A 2 -11.46 40.92 55.85
N LEU A 3 -10.56 40.54 54.93
CA LEU A 3 -10.44 39.15 54.48
C LEU A 3 -9.10 38.81 53.80
N THR A 4 -8.69 37.59 54.11
CA THR A 4 -7.50 36.82 53.81
C THR A 4 -7.48 36.25 52.38
N ARG A 5 -6.27 36.15 51.80
CA ARG A 5 -5.69 35.11 50.90
C ARG A 5 -6.56 34.46 49.81
N LEU A 6 -5.99 34.39 48.60
CA LEU A 6 -5.85 33.21 47.70
C LEU A 6 -5.14 33.68 46.42
N ALA A 7 -3.81 33.61 46.29
CA ALA A 7 -3.04 32.41 45.93
C ALA A 7 -3.62 31.61 44.76
N ARG A 8 -3.04 31.77 43.55
CA ARG A 8 -2.47 30.67 42.74
C ARG A 8 -1.96 31.18 41.39
N ALA A 9 -0.63 31.30 41.31
CA ALA A 9 0.09 31.17 40.06
C ALA A 9 -0.10 29.74 39.54
N LEU A 10 -0.42 29.60 38.25
CA LEU A 10 -0.44 28.29 37.59
C LEU A 10 0.14 28.44 36.17
N PRO A 11 1.47 28.32 35.99
CA PRO A 11 2.01 28.00 34.67
C PRO A 11 1.75 26.51 34.44
N ILE A 12 0.75 26.17 33.62
CA ILE A 12 0.54 24.79 33.21
C ILE A 12 1.64 24.44 32.22
N ALA A 13 2.54 23.59 32.70
CA ALA A 13 3.65 22.93 32.04
C ALA A 13 3.40 22.60 30.56
N LEU A 14 4.24 23.18 29.71
CA LEU A 14 4.50 22.73 28.35
C LEU A 14 5.38 21.47 28.41
N ALA A 15 4.79 20.31 28.75
CA ALA A 15 5.51 19.06 28.93
C ALA A 15 4.86 17.88 28.17
N ALA A 16 4.45 18.11 26.92
CA ALA A 16 3.83 17.09 26.07
C ALA A 16 4.67 16.72 24.82
N LEU A 17 6.00 16.90 24.86
CA LEU A 17 6.89 16.59 23.73
C LEU A 17 7.64 15.25 23.85
N LEU A 18 7.29 14.37 24.81
CA LEU A 18 8.02 13.12 25.07
C LEU A 18 7.18 11.84 24.90
N LEU A 19 6.03 11.91 24.21
CA LEU A 19 5.32 10.70 23.79
C LEU A 19 5.85 10.22 22.44
N GLY A 20 6.95 9.46 22.53
CA GLY A 20 7.29 8.37 21.62
C GLY A 20 7.23 8.69 20.13
N GLY A 21 8.35 9.15 19.59
CA GLY A 21 8.70 8.84 18.20
C GLY A 21 8.90 7.33 18.08
N GLY A 22 7.81 6.59 17.97
CA GLY A 22 7.85 5.19 17.58
C GLY A 22 8.47 5.13 16.21
N ILE A 23 9.61 4.46 16.10
CA ILE A 23 10.16 4.01 14.82
C ILE A 23 9.08 3.12 14.20
N ALA A 24 8.36 3.66 13.22
CA ALA A 24 7.45 2.87 12.40
C ALA A 24 8.32 1.92 11.56
N HIS A 25 8.47 0.68 12.02
CA HIS A 25 8.91 -0.40 11.15
C HIS A 25 7.74 -0.69 10.22
N ALA A 26 7.88 -0.32 8.94
CA ALA A 26 7.03 -0.90 7.91
C ALA A 26 7.44 -2.37 7.80
N ASP A 27 6.59 -3.27 8.28
CA ASP A 27 6.73 -4.69 7.98
C ASP A 27 6.66 -4.87 6.46
N THR A 28 7.53 -5.72 5.92
CA THR A 28 7.51 -6.09 4.51
C THR A 28 6.16 -6.72 4.18
N TYR A 29 5.43 -6.12 3.25
CA TYR A 29 4.12 -6.59 2.84
C TYR A 29 4.20 -7.25 1.47
N THR A 30 3.86 -8.54 1.41
CA THR A 30 3.84 -9.33 0.17
C THR A 30 2.42 -9.79 -0.15
N ALA A 31 1.99 -9.60 -1.39
CA ALA A 31 0.68 -10.00 -1.89
C ALA A 31 0.76 -10.53 -3.33
N GLN A 32 -0.20 -11.37 -3.71
CA GLN A 32 -0.29 -11.91 -5.07
C GLN A 32 -1.54 -11.41 -5.77
N PHE A 33 -1.38 -10.95 -7.01
CA PHE A 33 -2.45 -10.41 -7.84
C PHE A 33 -2.55 -11.20 -9.13
N ARG A 34 -3.72 -11.81 -9.33
CA ARG A 34 -4.05 -12.47 -10.58
C ARG A 34 -4.59 -11.44 -11.57
N GLY A 35 -3.99 -11.40 -12.74
CA GLY A 35 -4.46 -10.64 -13.89
C GLY A 35 -5.05 -11.57 -14.95
N ASP A 36 -6.20 -11.21 -15.49
CA ASP A 36 -6.88 -11.95 -16.56
C ASP A 36 -7.03 -11.05 -17.79
N GLY A 37 -6.72 -11.61 -18.97
CA GLY A 37 -6.75 -10.88 -20.23
C GLY A 37 -7.53 -11.63 -21.28
N SER A 38 -8.39 -10.91 -22.00
CA SER A 38 -9.16 -11.41 -23.12
C SER A 38 -9.24 -10.33 -24.19
N SER A 39 -9.11 -10.72 -25.46
CA SER A 39 -9.20 -9.79 -26.59
C SER A 39 -9.50 -10.53 -27.89
N ASP A 40 -10.37 -9.95 -28.73
CA ASP A 40 -10.70 -10.50 -30.06
C ASP A 40 -9.68 -10.13 -31.15
N PHE A 41 -8.78 -9.18 -30.87
CA PHE A 41 -7.80 -8.65 -31.83
C PHE A 41 -6.34 -8.93 -31.41
N GLY A 42 -6.14 -9.74 -30.38
CA GLY A 42 -4.83 -10.09 -29.84
C GLY A 42 -4.43 -9.28 -28.59
N PHE A 43 -3.20 -9.46 -28.13
CA PHE A 43 -2.64 -8.78 -26.94
C PHE A 43 -3.27 -9.15 -25.60
N ALA A 44 -3.95 -10.29 -25.48
CA ALA A 44 -4.53 -10.72 -24.21
C ALA A 44 -3.51 -10.76 -23.05
N LEU A 45 -2.25 -11.12 -23.33
CA LEU A 45 -1.19 -11.09 -22.31
C LEU A 45 -0.90 -9.67 -21.78
N MET A 46 -0.92 -8.66 -22.64
CA MET A 46 -0.73 -7.27 -22.21
C MET A 46 -1.87 -6.81 -21.31
N TYR A 47 -3.11 -7.16 -21.68
CA TYR A 47 -4.28 -6.87 -20.85
C TYR A 47 -4.26 -7.60 -19.51
N ALA A 48 -3.83 -8.86 -19.48
CA ALA A 48 -3.68 -9.60 -18.24
C ALA A 48 -2.68 -8.91 -17.29
N ARG A 49 -1.56 -8.39 -17.83
CA ARG A 49 -0.57 -7.64 -17.03
C ARG A 49 -1.12 -6.32 -16.52
N TRP A 50 -1.83 -5.56 -17.36
CA TRP A 50 -2.48 -4.32 -16.91
C TRP A 50 -3.53 -4.57 -15.82
N ASP A 51 -4.34 -5.62 -15.95
CA ASP A 51 -5.32 -5.98 -14.93
C ASP A 51 -4.63 -6.40 -13.60
N ALA A 52 -3.51 -7.14 -13.65
CA ALA A 52 -2.72 -7.43 -12.45
C ALA A 52 -2.13 -6.16 -11.81
N ALA A 53 -1.60 -5.25 -12.63
CA ALA A 53 -1.04 -3.97 -12.19
C ALA A 53 -2.10 -3.10 -11.52
N GLU A 54 -3.27 -2.91 -12.14
CA GLU A 54 -4.38 -2.12 -11.58
C GLU A 54 -4.84 -2.67 -10.21
N LYS A 55 -4.85 -4.01 -10.05
CA LYS A 55 -5.18 -4.65 -8.78
C LYS A 55 -4.11 -4.41 -7.70
N ALA A 56 -2.82 -4.45 -8.07
CA ALA A 56 -1.74 -4.11 -7.16
C ALA A 56 -1.77 -2.62 -6.76
N GLU A 57 -2.03 -1.72 -7.71
CA GLU A 57 -2.19 -0.29 -7.43
C GLU A 57 -3.36 -0.02 -6.48
N ALA A 58 -4.49 -0.71 -6.69
CA ALA A 58 -5.66 -0.61 -5.82
C ALA A 58 -5.38 -1.08 -4.37
N ASP A 59 -4.40 -1.97 -4.19
CA ASP A 59 -3.94 -2.46 -2.88
C ASP A 59 -2.81 -1.60 -2.27
N GLY A 60 -2.34 -0.59 -3.00
CA GLY A 60 -1.38 0.42 -2.51
C GLY A 60 0.06 0.19 -2.94
N PHE A 61 0.32 -0.65 -3.93
CA PHE A 61 1.62 -0.71 -4.61
C PHE A 61 1.72 0.46 -5.60
N THR A 62 2.51 1.48 -5.24
CA THR A 62 2.60 2.73 -6.01
C THR A 62 3.49 2.64 -7.24
N ASP A 63 4.32 1.61 -7.32
CA ASP A 63 5.17 1.32 -8.48
C ASP A 63 5.19 -0.20 -8.73
N PRO A 64 4.08 -0.77 -9.24
CA PRO A 64 3.97 -2.21 -9.43
C PRO A 64 5.08 -2.78 -10.32
N ASP A 65 5.56 -2.03 -11.31
CA ASP A 65 6.61 -2.49 -12.24
C ASP A 65 7.96 -2.75 -11.54
N SER A 66 8.25 -2.06 -10.44
CA SER A 66 9.47 -2.30 -9.63
C SER A 66 9.23 -3.10 -8.37
N GLN A 67 7.99 -3.16 -7.89
CA GLN A 67 7.59 -3.86 -6.66
C GLN A 67 7.07 -5.27 -6.90
N CYS A 68 6.71 -5.62 -8.15
CA CYS A 68 6.09 -6.88 -8.49
C CYS A 68 6.93 -7.73 -9.46
N GLU A 69 6.88 -9.04 -9.28
CA GLU A 69 7.42 -10.03 -10.20
C GLU A 69 6.32 -10.92 -10.77
N GLU A 70 6.32 -11.14 -12.09
CA GLU A 70 5.43 -12.11 -12.74
C GLU A 70 5.90 -13.54 -12.42
N ILE A 71 5.28 -14.16 -11.40
CA ILE A 71 5.63 -15.51 -10.94
C ILE A 71 4.95 -16.63 -11.72
N PHE A 72 3.85 -16.31 -12.40
CA PHE A 72 3.13 -17.26 -13.24
C PHE A 72 2.55 -16.58 -14.48
N LYS A 73 2.56 -17.33 -15.59
CA LYS A 73 1.94 -16.93 -16.85
C LYS A 73 1.31 -18.13 -17.54
N PHE A 74 0.07 -17.95 -17.99
CA PHE A 74 -0.62 -18.84 -18.90
C PHE A 74 -1.09 -18.04 -20.12
N ASP A 75 -0.51 -18.35 -21.28
CA ASP A 75 -0.78 -17.66 -22.55
C ASP A 75 -1.00 -18.73 -23.65
N PRO A 76 -2.23 -19.27 -23.77
CA PRO A 76 -2.58 -20.28 -24.77
C PRO A 76 -2.65 -19.72 -26.21
N GLY A 77 -2.51 -18.41 -26.39
CA GLY A 77 -2.61 -17.74 -27.68
C GLY A 77 -3.00 -16.28 -27.55
N PRO A 78 -3.08 -15.54 -28.67
CA PRO A 78 -3.16 -14.08 -28.63
C PRO A 78 -4.45 -13.54 -27.99
N TYR A 79 -5.48 -14.37 -27.86
CA TYR A 79 -6.84 -13.94 -27.50
C TYR A 79 -7.23 -14.17 -26.03
N SER A 80 -6.46 -14.96 -25.29
CA SER A 80 -6.70 -15.17 -23.86
C SER A 80 -5.38 -15.38 -23.14
N ALA A 81 -5.23 -14.77 -21.97
CA ALA A 81 -4.07 -14.94 -21.12
C ALA A 81 -4.42 -14.73 -19.64
N MET A 82 -3.58 -15.25 -18.77
CA MET A 82 -3.63 -15.02 -17.33
C MET A 82 -2.21 -14.92 -16.78
N VAL A 83 -2.01 -14.03 -15.81
CA VAL A 83 -0.74 -13.86 -15.10
C VAL A 83 -0.98 -13.84 -13.58
N ILE A 84 0.05 -14.16 -12.80
CA ILE A 84 0.07 -13.88 -11.37
C ILE A 84 1.32 -13.06 -11.09
N TRP A 85 1.14 -11.89 -10.48
CA TRP A 85 2.20 -11.04 -9.99
C TRP A 85 2.33 -11.21 -8.47
N GLU A 86 3.54 -11.36 -7.97
CA GLU A 86 3.85 -11.28 -6.55
C GLU A 86 4.53 -9.94 -6.27
N CYS A 87 3.90 -9.11 -5.44
CA CYS A 87 4.36 -7.77 -5.15
C CYS A 87 4.85 -7.67 -3.71
N THR A 88 5.95 -6.95 -3.47
CA THR A 88 6.52 -6.71 -2.15
C THR A 88 6.88 -5.24 -1.94
N ARG A 89 6.49 -4.66 -0.80
CA ARG A 89 6.81 -3.27 -0.41
C ARG A 89 7.18 -3.13 1.06
#